data_AF-A0A260YRE0-F1
#
_entry.id   AF-A0A260YRE0-F1
#
_cell.length_a   1.000
_cell.length_b   1.000
_cell.length_c   1.000
_cell.angle_alpha   90.00
_cell.angle_beta   90.00
_cell.angle_gamma   90.00
#
_symmetry.space_group_name_H-M   'P 1'
#
loop_
_entity.id
_entity.type
_entity.pdbx_description
1 polymer ?
#
loop_
_entity_poly.entity_id
_entity_poly.type
_entity_poly.pdbx_seq_one_letter_code
_entity_poly.pdbx_strand_id
1 'polypeptide(L)'
;MSLSLYCRECGWFASDSSQLEDHWKFIHHGFRQPPPNITQKDFDNISNWGLHKQAHTCPVCLDHHTQMVGLAHHISSNHPVRDYFRPMTHTSQILLDHWVQIVHACFGKKIAENIIKGIKHRKCPECRNFFKSTEDCATHIFKEHFKNCQQAMNSETYINWSRYVNLVNPGVLPAMEKHHMDGKKSPRFVLHRQPDIEVLIDSPVMAQQQMAQDLQEELFAQI
;
A
#
# COMPACT_ATOMS: atom_id res chain seq x y z
N MET A 1 28.21 4.58 -3.98
CA MET A 1 27.42 4.86 -2.77
C MET A 1 26.93 3.53 -2.23
N SER A 2 26.98 3.28 -0.91
CA SER A 2 26.62 1.98 -0.36
C SER A 2 25.31 2.04 0.42
N LEU A 3 24.45 1.03 0.24
CA LEU A 3 23.20 0.84 0.97
C LEU A 3 23.43 0.70 2.48
N SER A 4 24.55 0.09 2.90
CA SER A 4 24.88 -0.04 4.33
C SER A 4 25.27 1.28 4.99
N LEU A 5 25.58 2.31 4.19
CA LEU A 5 25.95 3.65 4.63
C LEU A 5 24.83 4.68 4.39
N TYR A 6 23.66 4.22 3.96
CA TYR A 6 22.53 5.09 3.60
C TYR A 6 21.50 5.15 4.73
N CYS A 7 21.23 6.37 5.21
CA CYS A 7 20.11 6.63 6.10
C CYS A 7 18.82 6.77 5.28
N ARG A 8 17.91 5.79 5.37
CA ARG A 8 16.64 5.83 4.61
C ARG A 8 15.59 6.73 5.26
N GLU A 9 15.84 7.30 6.43
CA GLU A 9 14.92 8.28 7.04
C GLU A 9 14.99 9.64 6.33
N CYS A 10 16.21 10.09 6.02
CA CYS A 10 16.46 11.44 5.49
C CYS A 10 17.21 11.45 4.16
N GLY A 11 17.59 10.27 3.64
CA GLY A 11 18.28 10.16 2.36
C GLY A 11 19.75 10.55 2.38
N TRP A 12 20.37 10.60 3.56
CA TRP A 12 21.77 10.99 3.73
C TRP A 12 22.73 9.79 3.63
N PHE A 13 23.93 10.01 3.09
CA PHE A 13 24.99 9.00 2.99
C PHE A 13 26.15 9.31 3.92
N ALA A 14 26.53 8.31 4.70
CA ALA A 14 27.72 8.33 5.53
C ALA A 14 28.98 7.93 4.73
N SER A 15 30.15 8.41 5.18
CA SER A 15 31.46 7.96 4.70
C SER A 15 31.82 6.56 5.19
N ASP A 16 31.36 6.22 6.40
CA ASP A 16 31.63 4.97 7.10
C ASP A 16 30.53 4.66 8.13
N SER A 17 30.59 3.47 8.72
CA SER A 17 29.57 3.03 9.67
C SER A 17 29.53 3.87 10.93
N SER A 18 30.68 4.33 11.44
CA SER A 18 30.74 5.16 12.66
C SER A 18 30.01 6.48 12.45
N GLN A 19 30.17 7.09 11.28
CA GLN A 19 29.47 8.32 10.93
C GLN A 19 27.95 8.10 10.78
N LEU A 20 27.52 6.94 10.26
CA LEU A 20 26.09 6.59 10.20
C LEU A 20 25.50 6.38 11.61
N GLU A 21 26.26 5.74 12.50
CA GLU A 21 25.90 5.52 13.90
C GLU A 21 25.72 6.85 14.65
N ASP A 22 26.66 7.77 14.49
CA ASP A 22 26.56 9.12 15.06
C ASP A 22 25.40 9.90 14.45
N HIS A 23 25.19 9.81 13.13
CA HIS A 23 24.05 10.42 12.47
C HIS A 23 22.72 9.95 13.07
N TRP A 24 22.53 8.64 13.27
CA TRP A 24 21.34 8.12 13.94
C TRP A 24 21.22 8.66 15.36
N LYS A 25 22.30 8.67 16.13
CA LYS A 25 22.33 9.14 17.51
C LYS A 25 21.92 10.61 17.65
N PHE A 26 22.44 11.48 16.80
CA PHE A 26 22.32 12.93 16.95
C PHE A 26 21.20 13.55 16.10
N ILE A 27 20.95 13.03 14.90
CA ILE A 27 19.92 13.57 13.99
C ILE A 27 18.59 12.87 14.19
N HIS A 28 18.62 11.55 14.44
CA HIS A 28 17.42 10.73 14.60
C HIS A 28 17.20 10.27 16.05
N HIS A 29 17.93 10.84 17.01
CA HIS A 29 17.81 10.56 18.45
C HIS A 29 17.98 9.07 18.80
N GLY A 30 18.96 8.41 18.17
CA GLY A 30 19.31 7.00 18.39
C GLY A 30 18.47 6.01 17.60
N PHE A 31 17.51 6.49 16.80
CA PHE A 31 16.65 5.65 15.99
C PHE A 31 17.38 4.98 14.83
N ARG A 32 17.01 3.73 14.56
CA ARG A 32 17.56 2.92 13.46
C ARG A 32 16.45 2.25 12.68
N GLN A 33 16.57 2.26 11.37
CA GLN A 33 15.67 1.50 10.48
C GLN A 33 16.11 0.03 10.44
N PRO A 34 15.17 -0.91 10.27
CA PRO A 34 15.47 -2.32 10.10
C PRO A 34 16.38 -2.52 8.89
N PRO A 35 17.15 -3.62 8.85
CA PRO A 35 17.94 -3.96 7.69
C PRO A 35 17.10 -3.92 6.41
N PRO A 36 17.63 -3.32 5.32
CA PRO A 36 16.90 -3.27 4.06
C PRO A 36 16.81 -4.68 3.45
N ASN A 37 15.64 -5.02 2.90
CA ASN A 37 15.38 -6.26 2.17
C ASN A 37 15.55 -6.07 0.66
N ILE A 38 16.67 -5.48 0.25
CA ILE A 38 17.04 -5.31 -1.17
C ILE A 38 18.54 -5.51 -1.37
N THR A 39 18.93 -5.79 -2.61
CA THR A 39 20.34 -5.87 -2.98
C THR A 39 20.93 -4.48 -3.22
N GLN A 40 22.26 -4.35 -3.11
CA GLN A 40 22.96 -3.11 -3.51
C GLN A 40 22.64 -2.72 -4.96
N LYS A 41 22.56 -3.71 -5.86
CA LYS A 41 22.22 -3.49 -7.27
C LYS A 41 20.82 -2.89 -7.43
N ASP A 42 19.85 -3.35 -6.64
CA ASP A 42 18.48 -2.80 -6.67
C ASP A 42 18.44 -1.39 -6.10
N PHE A 43 19.19 -1.14 -5.03
CA PHE A 43 19.34 0.17 -4.41
C PHE A 43 19.94 1.20 -5.38
N ASP A 44 21.01 0.83 -6.09
CA ASP A 44 21.65 1.71 -7.08
C ASP A 44 20.69 2.11 -8.22
N ASN A 45 19.64 1.32 -8.44
CA ASN A 45 18.61 1.57 -9.45
C ASN A 45 17.34 2.22 -8.90
N ILE A 46 17.25 2.52 -7.59
CA ILE A 46 16.00 2.98 -6.96
C ILE A 46 15.49 4.31 -7.52
N SER A 47 16.42 5.19 -7.90
CA SER A 47 16.12 6.49 -8.54
C SER A 47 15.48 6.33 -9.92
N ASN A 48 15.73 5.21 -10.59
CA ASN A 48 15.18 4.89 -11.91
C ASN A 48 13.88 4.08 -11.83
N TRP A 49 13.41 3.72 -10.63
CA TRP A 49 12.17 3.00 -10.49
C TRP A 49 10.98 3.89 -10.87
N GLY A 50 10.08 3.37 -11.70
CA GLY A 50 8.80 4.03 -11.96
C GLY A 50 7.95 4.11 -10.69
N LEU A 51 7.05 5.10 -10.64
CA LEU A 51 6.14 5.35 -9.51
C LEU A 51 5.41 4.09 -9.04
N HIS A 52 5.01 3.21 -9.95
CA HIS A 52 4.34 1.95 -9.61
C HIS A 52 5.20 1.02 -8.76
N LYS A 53 6.49 0.87 -9.09
CA LYS A 53 7.42 0.04 -8.31
C LYS A 53 7.71 0.68 -6.96
N GLN A 54 7.86 2.01 -6.91
CA GLN A 54 8.05 2.75 -5.67
C GLN A 54 6.83 2.63 -4.75
N ALA A 55 5.61 2.77 -5.27
CA ALA A 55 4.38 2.60 -4.50
C ALA A 55 4.25 1.19 -3.92
N HIS A 56 4.67 0.17 -4.68
CA HIS A 56 4.68 -1.25 -4.28
C HIS A 56 5.92 -1.65 -3.46
N THR A 57 6.70 -0.69 -2.96
CA THR A 57 7.86 -0.98 -2.13
C THR A 57 7.67 -0.37 -0.75
N CYS A 58 7.98 -1.13 0.30
CA CYS A 58 7.94 -0.65 1.67
C CYS A 58 8.94 0.49 1.84
N PRO A 59 8.53 1.67 2.34
CA PRO A 59 9.45 2.80 2.49
C PRO A 59 10.50 2.57 3.60
N VAL A 60 10.28 1.58 4.46
CA VAL A 60 11.09 1.34 5.67
C VAL A 60 12.16 0.27 5.43
N CYS A 61 11.73 -0.93 5.04
CA CYS A 61 12.63 -2.05 4.76
C CYS A 61 12.94 -2.22 3.28
N LEU A 62 12.33 -1.45 2.37
CA LEU A 62 12.51 -1.57 0.92
C LEU A 62 12.04 -2.92 0.33
N ASP A 63 11.31 -3.73 1.09
CA ASP A 63 10.72 -4.96 0.58
C ASP A 63 9.66 -4.68 -0.49
N HIS A 64 9.69 -5.45 -1.57
CA HIS A 64 8.75 -5.28 -2.68
C HIS A 64 7.54 -6.18 -2.51
N HIS A 65 6.35 -5.58 -2.55
CA HIS A 65 5.08 -6.29 -2.44
C HIS A 65 4.31 -6.21 -3.73
N THR A 66 3.81 -7.34 -4.21
CA THR A 66 2.92 -7.38 -5.37
C THR A 66 1.52 -6.85 -5.06
N GLN A 67 1.10 -6.87 -3.79
CA GLN A 67 -0.23 -6.45 -3.35
C GLN A 67 -0.15 -5.19 -2.49
N MET A 68 -0.80 -4.10 -2.90
CA MET A 68 -0.77 -2.83 -2.19
C MET A 68 -1.42 -2.88 -0.80
N VAL A 69 -2.53 -3.60 -0.65
CA VAL A 69 -3.16 -3.80 0.68
C VAL A 69 -2.30 -4.70 1.56
N GLY A 70 -1.61 -5.67 0.96
CA GLY A 70 -0.61 -6.48 1.66
C GLY A 70 0.55 -5.62 2.17
N LEU A 71 1.00 -4.66 1.37
CA LEU A 71 2.02 -3.69 1.76
C LEU A 71 1.55 -2.77 2.89
N ALA A 72 0.36 -2.19 2.80
CA ALA A 72 -0.20 -1.35 3.87
C ALA A 72 -0.32 -2.12 5.21
N HIS A 73 -0.72 -3.39 5.15
CA HIS A 73 -0.74 -4.27 6.32
C HIS A 73 0.67 -4.59 6.83
N HIS A 74 1.62 -4.87 5.93
CA HIS A 74 3.01 -5.10 6.28
C HIS A 74 3.61 -3.90 7.01
N ILE A 75 3.41 -2.68 6.50
CA ILE A 75 3.87 -1.43 7.12
C ILE A 75 3.28 -1.30 8.52
N SER A 76 1.95 -1.33 8.67
CA SER A 76 1.30 -1.15 9.98
C SER A 76 1.68 -2.18 11.04
N SER A 77 1.99 -3.41 10.63
CA SER A 77 2.26 -4.53 11.55
C SER A 77 3.74 -4.70 11.90
N ASN A 78 4.63 -4.53 10.92
CA ASN A 78 6.08 -4.76 11.09
C ASN A 78 6.87 -3.46 11.27
N HIS A 79 6.30 -2.35 10.82
CA HIS A 79 6.90 -1.03 10.82
C HIS A 79 5.91 0.02 11.36
N PRO A 80 5.38 -0.19 12.59
CA PRO A 80 4.43 0.76 13.18
C PRO A 80 5.07 2.14 13.29
N VAL A 81 4.26 3.18 13.06
CA VAL A 81 4.68 4.57 13.20
C VAL A 81 5.16 4.83 14.63
N ARG A 82 6.21 5.65 14.76
CA ARG A 82 6.70 6.13 16.04
C ARG A 82 5.68 7.06 16.68
N ASP A 83 5.31 6.74 17.91
CA ASP A 83 4.48 7.57 18.77
C ASP A 83 5.07 7.61 20.18
N TYR A 84 4.45 8.39 21.07
CA TYR A 84 4.90 8.54 22.45
C TYR A 84 4.97 7.20 23.22
N PHE A 85 4.03 6.29 22.96
CA PHE A 85 3.94 4.99 23.61
C PHE A 85 4.89 3.95 22.98
N ARG A 86 5.31 4.20 21.75
CA ARG A 86 6.18 3.34 20.94
C ARG A 86 7.36 4.14 20.38
N PRO A 87 8.20 4.74 21.24
CA PRO A 87 9.27 5.64 20.79
C PRO A 87 10.38 4.93 20.03
N MET A 88 10.46 3.61 20.15
CA MET A 88 11.49 2.76 19.52
C MET A 88 11.05 2.14 18.19
N THR A 89 9.83 2.40 17.70
CA THR A 89 9.38 1.79 16.45
C THR A 89 10.01 2.44 15.24
N HIS A 90 10.17 1.61 14.19
CA HIS A 90 11.10 1.79 13.07
C HIS A 90 10.63 2.74 11.96
N THR A 91 9.66 3.61 12.19
CA THR A 91 9.06 4.41 11.11
C THR A 91 8.73 5.81 11.56
N SER A 92 9.33 6.82 10.93
CA SER A 92 8.89 8.20 11.10
C SER A 92 7.64 8.51 10.28
N GLN A 93 6.87 9.49 10.76
CA GLN A 93 5.68 9.97 10.05
C GLN A 93 6.06 10.59 8.69
N ILE A 94 7.18 11.33 8.63
CA ILE A 94 7.68 11.97 7.40
C ILE A 94 7.94 10.94 6.30
N LEU A 95 8.59 9.82 6.64
CA LEU A 95 8.87 8.75 5.69
C LEU A 95 7.58 8.11 5.17
N LEU A 96 6.60 7.88 6.06
CA LEU A 96 5.31 7.33 5.68
C LEU A 96 4.51 8.30 4.80
N ASP A 97 4.53 9.60 5.12
CA ASP A 97 3.84 10.64 4.34
C ASP A 97 4.40 10.74 2.93
N HIS A 98 5.72 10.64 2.77
CA HIS A 98 6.34 10.61 1.45
C HIS A 98 5.87 9.39 0.63
N TRP A 99 5.78 8.22 1.26
CA TRP A 99 5.22 7.04 0.59
C TRP A 99 3.75 7.24 0.22
N VAL A 100 2.93 7.79 1.12
CA VAL A 100 1.53 8.12 0.86
C VAL A 100 1.40 9.07 -0.35
N GLN A 101 2.29 10.05 -0.48
CA GLN A 101 2.34 10.94 -1.66
C GLN A 101 2.65 10.18 -2.95
N ILE A 102 3.58 9.22 -2.93
CA ILE A 102 3.87 8.35 -4.09
C ILE A 102 2.65 7.52 -4.45
N VAL A 103 1.96 6.94 -3.47
CA VAL A 103 0.72 6.16 -3.69
C VAL A 103 -0.38 7.06 -4.28
N HIS A 104 -0.55 8.28 -3.77
CA HIS A 104 -1.47 9.27 -4.33
C HIS A 104 -1.12 9.65 -5.77
N ALA A 105 0.17 9.87 -6.08
CA ALA A 105 0.62 10.18 -7.43
C ALA A 105 0.40 9.02 -8.39
N CYS A 106 0.59 7.77 -7.93
CA CYS A 106 0.45 6.58 -8.75
C CYS A 106 -1.01 6.20 -9.04
N PHE A 107 -1.90 6.30 -8.05
CA PHE A 107 -3.27 5.77 -8.14
C PHE A 107 -4.37 6.82 -8.04
N GLY A 108 -4.03 8.06 -7.74
CA GLY A 108 -4.98 9.12 -7.42
C GLY A 108 -5.47 9.04 -5.98
N LYS A 109 -5.94 10.20 -5.46
CA LYS A 109 -6.23 10.40 -4.04
C LYS A 109 -7.12 9.33 -3.43
N LYS A 110 -8.27 9.09 -4.04
CA LYS A 110 -9.29 8.17 -3.53
C LYS A 110 -8.86 6.70 -3.49
N ILE A 111 -8.24 6.19 -4.56
CA ILE A 111 -7.81 4.79 -4.59
C ILE A 111 -6.66 4.60 -3.59
N ALA A 112 -5.74 5.56 -3.53
CA ALA A 112 -4.67 5.56 -2.54
C ALA A 112 -5.21 5.54 -1.11
N GLU A 113 -6.21 6.35 -0.77
CA GLU A 113 -6.84 6.31 0.56
C GLU A 113 -7.41 4.91 0.87
N ASN A 114 -8.07 4.27 -0.10
CA ASN A 114 -8.59 2.92 0.11
C ASN A 114 -7.48 1.87 0.28
N ILE A 115 -6.37 2.01 -0.44
CA ILE A 115 -5.18 1.17 -0.30
C ILE A 115 -4.57 1.32 1.10
N ILE A 116 -4.30 2.57 1.51
CA ILE A 116 -3.70 2.91 2.80
C ILE A 116 -4.62 2.46 3.94
N LYS A 117 -5.93 2.58 3.72
CA LYS A 117 -6.94 2.09 4.65
C LYS A 117 -6.98 0.55 4.75
N GLY A 118 -6.29 -0.17 3.87
CA GLY A 118 -6.27 -1.62 3.85
C GLY A 118 -7.60 -2.22 3.40
N ILE A 119 -8.41 -1.47 2.64
CA ILE A 119 -9.73 -1.95 2.22
C ILE A 119 -9.56 -3.13 1.27
N LYS A 120 -9.93 -4.31 1.76
CA LYS A 120 -10.17 -5.47 0.91
C LYS A 120 -11.57 -5.36 0.34
N HIS A 121 -11.69 -5.32 -0.99
CA HIS A 121 -12.98 -5.35 -1.68
C HIS A 121 -13.59 -6.74 -1.54
N ARG A 122 -14.23 -6.96 -0.39
CA ARG A 122 -14.94 -8.18 0.02
C ARG A 122 -16.44 -8.02 -0.05
N LYS A 123 -16.92 -6.89 -0.55
CA LYS A 123 -18.33 -6.59 -0.72
C LYS A 123 -18.70 -6.72 -2.19
N CYS A 124 -19.71 -7.52 -2.49
CA CYS A 124 -20.24 -7.64 -3.84
C CYS A 124 -20.81 -6.29 -4.27
N PRO A 125 -20.44 -5.77 -5.46
CA PRO A 125 -20.89 -4.46 -5.88
C PRO A 125 -22.35 -4.49 -6.38
N GLU A 126 -22.89 -5.66 -6.71
CA GLU A 126 -24.28 -5.84 -7.19
C GLU A 126 -25.28 -6.00 -6.03
N CYS A 127 -25.08 -6.98 -5.15
CA CYS A 127 -26.03 -7.26 -4.05
C CYS A 127 -25.56 -6.83 -2.67
N ARG A 128 -24.38 -6.22 -2.55
CA ARG A 128 -23.82 -5.69 -1.30
C ARG A 128 -23.51 -6.72 -0.21
N ASN A 129 -23.56 -8.02 -0.51
CA ASN A 129 -23.13 -9.09 0.40
C ASN A 129 -21.64 -9.01 0.71
N PHE A 130 -21.25 -9.34 1.95
CA PHE A 130 -19.86 -9.40 2.39
C PHE A 130 -19.33 -10.84 2.39
N PHE A 131 -18.04 -10.98 2.04
CA PHE A 131 -17.35 -12.25 1.90
C PHE A 131 -16.08 -12.30 2.74
N LYS A 132 -15.55 -13.50 2.96
CA LYS A 132 -14.34 -13.70 3.78
C LYS A 132 -13.08 -13.24 3.04
N SER A 133 -13.03 -13.48 1.73
CA SER A 133 -11.94 -13.10 0.83
C SER A 133 -12.43 -12.34 -0.41
N THR A 134 -11.52 -11.71 -1.15
CA THR A 134 -11.84 -11.08 -2.44
C THR A 134 -12.12 -12.15 -3.50
N GLU A 135 -11.48 -13.32 -3.38
CA GLU A 135 -11.78 -14.50 -4.19
C GLU A 135 -13.23 -14.95 -4.00
N ASP A 136 -13.67 -15.14 -2.76
CA ASP A 136 -15.05 -15.56 -2.45
C ASP A 136 -16.07 -14.56 -3.02
N CYS A 137 -15.77 -13.26 -2.90
CA CYS A 137 -16.57 -12.20 -3.48
C CYS A 137 -16.62 -12.29 -5.02
N ALA A 138 -15.48 -12.46 -5.68
CA ALA A 138 -15.41 -12.63 -7.12
C ALA A 138 -16.21 -13.87 -7.58
N THR A 139 -16.04 -15.02 -6.92
CA THR A 139 -16.78 -16.24 -7.23
C THR A 139 -18.28 -16.04 -7.08
N HIS A 140 -18.72 -15.39 -6.00
CA HIS A 140 -20.13 -15.05 -5.84
C HIS A 140 -20.66 -14.18 -6.98
N ILE A 141 -19.90 -13.16 -7.39
CA ILE A 141 -20.29 -12.27 -8.48
C ILE A 141 -20.53 -13.05 -9.78
N PHE A 142 -19.59 -13.94 -10.13
CA PHE A 142 -19.71 -14.74 -11.36
C PHE A 142 -20.79 -15.82 -11.28
N LYS A 143 -21.13 -16.33 -10.10
CA LYS A 143 -22.17 -17.37 -9.97
C LYS A 143 -23.57 -16.79 -9.91
N GLU A 144 -23.74 -15.70 -9.17
CA GLU A 144 -25.07 -15.20 -8.79
C GLU A 144 -25.55 -14.02 -9.65
N HIS A 145 -24.64 -13.20 -10.19
CA HIS A 145 -25.01 -11.96 -10.89
C HIS A 145 -24.78 -12.00 -12.40
N PHE A 146 -23.88 -12.85 -12.89
CA PHE A 146 -23.57 -12.94 -14.31
C PHE A 146 -23.68 -14.36 -14.84
N LYS A 147 -24.52 -14.57 -15.85
CA LYS A 147 -24.67 -15.90 -16.48
C LYS A 147 -23.52 -16.21 -17.44
N ASN A 148 -22.84 -15.19 -17.94
CA ASN A 148 -21.70 -15.32 -18.84
C ASN A 148 -20.80 -14.08 -18.81
N CYS A 149 -19.61 -14.23 -19.40
CA CYS A 149 -18.57 -13.20 -19.41
C CYS A 149 -18.99 -11.90 -20.10
N GLN A 150 -19.81 -11.98 -21.15
CA GLN A 150 -20.29 -10.79 -21.87
C GLN A 150 -21.18 -9.91 -20.97
N GLN A 151 -22.00 -10.52 -20.13
CA GLN A 151 -22.82 -9.78 -19.15
C GLN A 151 -21.95 -9.07 -18.11
N ALA A 152 -20.93 -9.76 -17.57
CA ALA A 152 -19.98 -9.15 -16.64
C ALA A 152 -19.26 -7.97 -17.30
N MET A 153 -18.78 -8.15 -18.52
CA MET A 153 -18.10 -7.10 -19.31
C MET A 153 -18.98 -5.92 -19.69
N ASN A 154 -20.31 -6.06 -19.64
CA ASN A 154 -21.25 -4.98 -19.89
C ASN A 154 -21.69 -4.28 -18.59
N SER A 155 -21.39 -4.84 -17.41
CA SER A 155 -21.69 -4.21 -16.12
C SER A 155 -20.60 -3.20 -15.78
N GLU A 156 -20.95 -1.91 -15.80
CA GLU A 156 -20.07 -0.83 -15.37
C GLU A 156 -19.65 -0.99 -13.90
N THR A 157 -20.58 -1.46 -13.07
CA THR A 157 -20.37 -1.77 -11.64
C THR A 157 -19.28 -2.84 -11.46
N TYR A 158 -19.36 -3.95 -12.19
CA TYR A 158 -18.35 -5.00 -12.17
C TYR A 158 -17.01 -4.54 -12.77
N ILE A 159 -17.04 -3.79 -13.87
CA ILE A 159 -15.81 -3.27 -14.50
C ILE A 159 -15.06 -2.36 -13.53
N ASN A 160 -15.75 -1.46 -12.83
CA ASN A 160 -15.11 -0.57 -11.87
C ASN A 160 -14.57 -1.35 -10.66
N TRP A 161 -15.32 -2.32 -10.15
CA TRP A 161 -14.89 -3.19 -9.06
C TRP A 161 -13.66 -4.03 -9.45
N SER A 162 -13.68 -4.66 -10.62
CA SER A 162 -12.59 -5.52 -11.11
C SER A 162 -11.32 -4.72 -11.43
N ARG A 163 -11.45 -3.51 -11.97
CA ARG A 163 -10.33 -2.57 -12.16
C ARG A 163 -9.65 -2.26 -10.83
N TYR A 164 -10.43 -1.91 -9.81
CA TYR A 164 -9.89 -1.64 -8.48
C TYR A 164 -9.18 -2.86 -7.91
N VAL A 165 -9.82 -4.04 -7.95
CA VAL A 165 -9.25 -5.27 -7.41
C VAL A 165 -7.94 -5.63 -8.11
N ASN A 166 -7.87 -5.52 -9.44
CA ASN A 166 -6.63 -5.78 -10.18
C ASN A 166 -5.52 -4.76 -9.91
N LEU A 167 -5.88 -3.51 -9.63
CA LEU A 167 -4.92 -2.46 -9.29
C LEU A 167 -4.31 -2.67 -7.90
N VAL A 168 -5.10 -3.15 -6.95
CA VAL A 168 -4.72 -3.27 -5.54
C VAL A 168 -4.22 -4.68 -5.19
N ASN A 169 -4.69 -5.68 -5.92
CA ASN A 169 -4.36 -7.09 -5.76
C ASN A 169 -4.19 -7.77 -7.13
N PRO A 170 -3.10 -7.44 -7.85
CA PRO A 170 -2.86 -7.97 -9.19
C PRO A 170 -2.71 -9.49 -9.15
N GLY A 171 -3.37 -10.17 -10.08
CA GLY A 171 -3.30 -11.63 -10.25
C GLY A 171 -4.48 -12.42 -9.66
N VAL A 172 -5.24 -11.85 -8.72
CA VAL A 172 -6.42 -12.52 -8.13
C VAL A 172 -7.51 -12.75 -9.17
N LEU A 173 -7.92 -11.72 -9.91
CA LEU A 173 -8.96 -11.88 -10.92
C LEU A 173 -8.52 -12.69 -12.14
N PRO A 174 -7.31 -12.49 -12.72
CA PRO A 174 -6.84 -13.31 -13.84
C PRO A 174 -6.81 -14.81 -13.54
N ALA A 175 -6.42 -15.21 -12.32
CA ALA A 175 -6.45 -16.61 -11.91
C ALA A 175 -7.88 -17.17 -11.89
N MET A 176 -8.83 -16.39 -11.39
CA MET A 176 -10.24 -16.79 -11.29
C MET A 176 -10.98 -16.76 -12.62
N GLU A 177 -10.73 -15.75 -13.46
CA GLU A 177 -11.22 -15.67 -14.84
C GLU A 177 -10.77 -16.89 -15.63
N LYS A 178 -9.51 -17.35 -15.46
CA LYS A 178 -9.01 -18.57 -16.09
C LYS A 178 -9.75 -19.84 -15.65
N HIS A 179 -10.21 -19.91 -14.40
CA HIS A 179 -10.95 -21.05 -13.86
C HIS A 179 -12.46 -21.05 -14.19
N HIS A 180 -13.06 -19.87 -14.42
CA HIS A 180 -14.49 -19.74 -14.74
C HIS A 180 -14.77 -19.47 -16.23
N MET A 181 -13.79 -19.03 -17.02
CA MET A 181 -13.96 -18.54 -18.40
C MET A 181 -13.12 -19.34 -19.39
N ASP A 182 -13.25 -20.67 -19.36
CA ASP A 182 -12.54 -21.56 -20.28
C ASP A 182 -12.84 -21.17 -21.75
N GLY A 183 -11.82 -20.68 -22.47
CA GLY A 183 -11.83 -20.53 -23.93
C GLY A 183 -11.90 -19.14 -24.58
N LYS A 184 -11.98 -17.99 -23.87
CA LYS A 184 -11.93 -16.65 -24.53
C LYS A 184 -10.98 -15.66 -23.85
N LYS A 185 -10.17 -14.97 -24.67
CA LYS A 185 -9.08 -14.06 -24.26
C LYS A 185 -9.54 -12.99 -23.26
N SER A 186 -8.79 -12.81 -22.16
CA SER A 186 -9.00 -11.70 -21.21
C SER A 186 -8.93 -10.35 -21.93
N PRO A 187 -9.84 -9.41 -21.61
CA PRO A 187 -9.79 -8.06 -22.16
C PRO A 187 -8.59 -7.31 -21.58
N ARG A 188 -7.91 -6.55 -22.44
CA ARG A 188 -6.88 -5.58 -22.05
C ARG A 188 -7.59 -4.31 -21.58
N PHE A 189 -7.49 -3.95 -20.30
CA PHE A 189 -8.18 -2.78 -19.77
C PHE A 189 -7.29 -1.54 -19.76
N VAL A 190 -7.78 -0.47 -20.39
CA VAL A 190 -7.25 0.89 -20.31
C VAL A 190 -7.98 1.63 -19.18
N LEU A 191 -7.22 2.30 -18.31
CA LEU A 191 -7.69 2.97 -17.10
C LEU A 191 -8.49 4.23 -17.41
N HIS A 192 -9.80 4.25 -17.14
CA HIS A 192 -10.59 5.49 -16.99
C HIS A 192 -11.36 5.48 -15.66
N ARG A 193 -11.26 6.62 -14.94
CA ARG A 193 -11.79 6.91 -13.59
C ARG A 193 -13.32 6.82 -13.51
N GLN A 194 -13.88 6.35 -12.38
CA GLN A 194 -15.23 6.66 -11.83
C GLN A 194 -15.42 6.08 -10.38
N PRO A 195 -16.58 6.17 -9.70
CA PRO A 195 -17.05 7.24 -8.81
C PRO A 195 -17.26 6.76 -7.35
N ASP A 196 -17.59 7.69 -6.45
CA ASP A 196 -17.44 7.62 -4.98
C ASP A 196 -18.39 6.65 -4.28
N ILE A 197 -17.81 5.67 -3.57
CA ILE A 197 -18.49 4.83 -2.59
C ILE A 197 -17.70 4.97 -1.29
N GLU A 198 -18.31 5.64 -0.31
CA GLU A 198 -17.82 5.67 1.06
C GLU A 198 -18.02 4.29 1.69
N VAL A 199 -16.90 3.65 2.00
CA VAL A 199 -16.87 2.46 2.85
C VAL A 199 -16.31 2.93 4.20
N LEU A 200 -17.03 2.64 5.28
CA LEU A 200 -16.56 2.86 6.65
C LEU A 200 -15.45 1.86 6.97
N ILE A 201 -14.32 2.35 7.51
CA ILE A 201 -13.08 1.55 7.63
C ILE A 201 -12.39 1.84 8.95
N ASP A 202 -12.06 0.77 9.67
CA ASP A 202 -10.97 0.75 10.65
C ASP A 202 -9.66 0.47 9.92
N SER A 203 -8.82 1.49 9.75
CA SER A 203 -7.50 1.36 9.14
C SER A 203 -6.41 1.48 10.20
N PRO A 204 -5.51 0.50 10.33
CA PRO A 204 -4.40 0.61 11.27
C PRO A 204 -3.33 1.61 10.82
N VAL A 205 -3.15 1.88 9.51
CA VAL A 205 -2.18 2.89 9.04
C VAL A 205 -2.73 4.30 9.26
N MET A 206 -3.95 4.59 8.83
CA MET A 206 -4.57 5.90 9.05
C MET A 206 -4.80 6.16 10.55
N ALA A 207 -5.18 5.14 11.33
CA ALA A 207 -5.29 5.30 12.79
C ALA A 207 -3.93 5.60 13.42
N GLN A 208 -2.83 5.00 12.93
CA GLN A 208 -1.48 5.35 13.39
C GLN A 208 -1.11 6.79 13.04
N GLN A 209 -1.42 7.26 11.82
CA GLN A 209 -1.17 8.65 11.41
C GLN A 209 -2.01 9.64 12.21
N GLN A 210 -3.31 9.36 12.39
CA GLN A 210 -4.22 10.22 13.15
C GLN A 210 -3.83 10.27 14.63
N MET A 211 -3.54 9.12 15.26
CA MET A 211 -3.04 9.11 16.64
C MET A 211 -1.76 9.92 16.77
N ALA A 212 -0.80 9.78 15.85
CA ALA A 212 0.43 10.57 15.89
C ALA A 212 0.17 12.08 15.75
N GLN A 213 -0.79 12.48 14.91
CA GLN A 213 -1.20 13.88 14.73
C GLN A 213 -1.90 14.44 15.98
N ASP A 214 -2.91 13.74 16.50
CA ASP A 214 -3.65 14.15 17.69
C ASP A 214 -2.70 14.32 18.90
N LEU A 215 -1.76 13.38 19.08
CA LEU A 215 -0.74 13.44 20.12
C LEU A 215 0.22 14.63 19.95
N GLN A 216 0.58 14.96 18.71
CA GLN A 216 1.43 16.11 18.43
C GLN A 216 0.69 17.43 18.78
N GLU A 217 -0.59 17.54 18.42
CA GLU A 217 -1.42 18.70 18.75
C GLU A 217 -1.63 18.87 20.27
N GLU A 218 -1.88 17.77 21.00
CA GLU A 218 -1.97 17.80 22.47
C GLU A 218 -0.67 18.28 23.13
N LEU A 219 0.47 17.87 22.60
CA LEU A 219 1.78 18.28 23.13
C LEU A 219 2.02 19.78 22.91
N PHE A 220 1.64 20.32 21.75
CA PHE A 220 1.74 21.75 21.46
C PHE A 220 0.74 22.60 22.25
N ALA A 221 -0.40 22.04 22.66
CA ALA A 221 -1.38 22.73 23.50
C ALA A 221 -0.96 22.86 24.97
N GLN A 222 0.05 22.12 25.42
CA GLN A 222 0.58 22.12 26.79
C GLN A 222 1.85 22.97 26.99
N ILE A 223 2.33 23.63 25.93
CA ILE A 223 3.51 24.52 25.92
C ILE A 223 3.04 25.96 25.71
#